data_AF-A0A397JW93-F1
#
_entry.id   AF-A0A397JW93-F1
#
_cell.length_a   1.000
_cell.length_b   1.000
_cell.length_c   1.000
_cell.angle_alpha   90.00
_cell.angle_beta   90.00
_cell.angle_gamma   90.00
#
_symmetry.space_group_name_H-M   'P 1'
#
loop_
_entity.id
_entity.type
_entity.pdbx_description
1 polymer ?
#
loop_
_entity_poly.entity_id
_entity_poly.type
_entity_poly.pdbx_seq_one_letter_code
_entity_poly.pdbx_strand_id
1 'polypeptide(L)'
;MLAANRFELKELTNKLEILLIDTKTSWLKTYFSLIYRTIFNENNFKNLENYCNDIIVKHPNIIFDSSDFTSLPESALVSLLKRGDLQMEEAKIWDYIIKWGISQNPTLPTSLEEWSKENFLTLKTTIQQCLPLIRYFHISSTEIFDKIRPYKKLLDKQLWLDINQHLVAPDRPVKSNILPARSTFVKEHAAHTYLTTNVPYQFGAQMYQAGGQLNVYPSPPAQQNYYLTKDRQASTSPQNMGFHGGKGYIPSPYGPYSSANTGYTGYTAQSPPNLAPQQQLPSSNLPNQAATMVRQQQQPSQLVRAPTPTPVNKHSLGDRTHIPTQHKPIFDILNNEFVKVQQDSQPSQKKILDDIERRLNVLFDALNNEDISPEVIKSLTDLVRALEARNYYTANIFLVLLMTTKMAECSTWIVGIKHLISILKTYQYIY
;
A
#
# COMPACT_ATOMS: atom_id res chain seq x y z
N MET A 1 -10.47 -34.56 23.77
CA MET A 1 -10.97 -33.29 23.22
C MET A 1 -11.47 -33.45 21.79
N LEU A 2 -10.63 -33.64 20.77
CA LEU A 2 -11.06 -33.74 19.35
C LEU A 2 -12.21 -34.73 19.08
N ALA A 3 -12.22 -35.91 19.69
CA ALA A 3 -13.34 -36.85 19.57
C ALA A 3 -14.67 -36.27 20.11
N ALA A 4 -14.62 -35.57 21.25
CA ALA A 4 -15.80 -34.91 21.84
C ALA A 4 -16.30 -33.74 20.97
N ASN A 5 -15.41 -33.06 20.24
CA ASN A 5 -15.79 -32.07 19.23
C ASN A 5 -16.57 -32.71 18.07
N ARG A 6 -16.01 -33.79 17.50
CA ARG A 6 -16.56 -34.50 16.33
C ARG A 6 -17.88 -35.23 16.60
N PHE A 7 -18.14 -35.59 17.86
CA PHE A 7 -19.44 -36.10 18.32
C PHE A 7 -20.36 -35.00 18.91
N GLU A 8 -20.06 -33.72 18.68
CA GLU A 8 -20.82 -32.55 19.15
C GLU A 8 -21.11 -32.50 20.67
N LEU A 9 -20.27 -33.15 21.47
CA LEU A 9 -20.39 -33.21 22.93
C LEU A 9 -19.88 -31.89 23.54
N LYS A 10 -20.66 -30.81 23.33
CA LYS A 10 -20.30 -29.41 23.63
C LYS A 10 -19.91 -29.19 25.09
N GLU A 11 -20.69 -29.72 26.04
CA GLU A 11 -20.34 -29.65 27.48
C GLU A 11 -19.00 -30.33 27.81
N LEU A 12 -18.78 -31.54 27.29
CA LEU A 12 -17.56 -32.30 27.53
C LEU A 12 -16.36 -31.60 26.87
N THR A 13 -16.56 -31.02 25.69
CA THR A 13 -15.56 -30.21 25.00
C THR A 13 -15.16 -29.00 25.83
N ASN A 14 -16.12 -28.18 26.28
CA ASN A 14 -15.84 -27.01 27.12
C ASN A 14 -15.12 -27.39 28.43
N LYS A 15 -15.57 -28.46 29.11
CA LYS A 15 -14.94 -28.98 30.34
C LYS A 15 -13.49 -29.45 30.08
N LEU A 16 -13.21 -30.05 28.93
CA LEU A 16 -11.87 -30.47 28.53
C LEU A 16 -10.95 -29.31 28.11
N GLU A 17 -11.48 -28.24 27.51
CA GLU A 17 -10.71 -27.03 27.22
C GLU A 17 -10.22 -26.36 28.51
N ILE A 18 -11.13 -26.12 29.46
CA ILE A 18 -10.84 -25.47 30.74
C ILE A 18 -9.79 -26.30 31.51
N LEU A 19 -10.02 -27.61 31.65
CA LEU A 19 -9.06 -28.52 32.29
C LEU A 19 -7.68 -28.51 31.63
N LEU A 20 -7.61 -28.34 30.30
CA LEU A 20 -6.34 -28.26 29.57
C LEU A 20 -5.62 -26.92 29.83
N ILE A 21 -6.36 -25.80 29.89
CA ILE A 21 -5.85 -24.47 30.23
C ILE A 21 -5.26 -24.47 31.65
N ASP A 22 -6.03 -24.96 32.62
CA ASP A 22 -5.69 -24.95 34.05
C ASP A 22 -4.53 -25.89 34.39
N THR A 23 -4.46 -27.08 33.77
CA THR A 23 -3.50 -28.13 34.16
C THR A 23 -2.32 -28.33 33.21
N LYS A 24 -2.34 -27.72 32.02
CA LYS A 24 -1.30 -27.88 30.97
C LYS A 24 -0.82 -26.56 30.37
N THR A 25 -0.96 -25.44 31.08
CA THR A 25 -0.54 -24.08 30.67
C THR A 25 0.87 -24.02 30.03
N SER A 26 1.86 -24.72 30.60
CA SER A 26 3.23 -24.77 30.06
C SER A 26 3.32 -25.55 28.74
N TRP A 27 2.65 -26.70 28.64
CA TRP A 27 2.57 -27.50 27.42
C TRP A 27 1.84 -26.74 26.31
N LEU A 28 0.76 -26.01 26.66
CA LEU A 28 0.06 -25.12 25.73
C LEU A 28 0.96 -24.03 25.14
N LYS A 29 1.95 -23.54 25.90
CA LYS A 29 2.96 -22.59 25.41
C LYS A 29 4.03 -23.26 24.55
N THR A 30 4.44 -24.48 24.87
CA THR A 30 5.41 -25.25 24.05
C THR A 30 4.85 -25.60 22.67
N TYR A 31 3.58 -25.99 22.58
CA TYR A 31 2.95 -26.44 21.33
C TYR A 31 2.02 -25.37 20.70
N PHE A 32 2.26 -24.09 20.99
CA PHE A 32 1.31 -23.00 20.76
C PHE A 32 0.79 -22.91 19.31
N SER A 33 1.69 -22.96 18.32
CA SER A 33 1.33 -22.88 16.89
C SER A 33 0.47 -24.07 16.43
N LEU A 34 0.83 -25.29 16.84
CA LEU A 34 0.03 -26.50 16.59
C LEU A 34 -1.39 -26.36 17.16
N ILE A 35 -1.52 -25.85 18.39
CA ILE A 35 -2.82 -25.65 19.05
C ILE A 35 -3.64 -24.59 18.31
N TYR A 36 -3.04 -23.45 17.97
CA TYR A 36 -3.70 -22.38 17.22
C TYR A 36 -4.20 -22.88 15.85
N ARG A 37 -3.37 -23.62 15.11
CA ARG A 37 -3.77 -24.31 13.88
C ARG A 37 -4.95 -25.26 14.10
N THR A 38 -4.93 -26.07 15.16
CA THR A 38 -6.02 -27.02 15.48
C THR A 38 -7.35 -26.32 15.74
N ILE A 39 -7.35 -25.19 16.47
CA ILE A 39 -8.55 -24.37 16.74
C ILE A 39 -9.20 -23.91 15.42
N PHE A 40 -8.42 -23.32 14.51
CA PHE A 40 -8.93 -22.81 13.23
C PHE A 40 -9.21 -23.88 12.17
N ASN A 41 -8.65 -25.09 12.32
CA ASN A 41 -9.00 -26.25 11.47
C ASN A 41 -10.33 -26.89 11.90
N GLU A 42 -10.53 -27.11 13.20
CA GLU A 42 -11.73 -27.77 13.73
C GLU A 42 -12.90 -26.79 13.97
N ASN A 43 -12.68 -25.47 13.76
CA ASN A 43 -13.65 -24.36 13.88
C ASN A 43 -14.45 -24.34 15.18
N ASN A 44 -13.84 -24.83 16.27
CA ASN A 44 -14.41 -24.87 17.61
C ASN A 44 -13.30 -24.64 18.65
N PHE A 45 -13.61 -24.81 19.94
CA PHE A 45 -12.71 -24.54 21.09
C PHE A 45 -12.53 -23.04 21.39
N LYS A 46 -13.62 -22.36 21.74
CA LYS A 46 -13.63 -20.91 22.03
C LYS A 46 -12.89 -20.52 23.32
N ASN A 47 -12.77 -21.42 24.29
CA ASN A 47 -12.03 -21.14 25.52
C ASN A 47 -10.53 -21.17 25.25
N LEU A 48 -10.06 -22.14 24.46
CA LEU A 48 -8.67 -22.20 23.99
C LEU A 48 -8.35 -21.07 23.00
N GLU A 49 -9.28 -20.68 22.12
CA GLU A 49 -9.09 -19.53 21.22
C GLU A 49 -8.86 -18.24 22.03
N ASN A 50 -9.68 -17.98 23.06
CA ASN A 50 -9.53 -16.84 23.95
C ASN A 50 -8.21 -16.89 24.74
N TYR A 51 -7.87 -18.03 25.34
CA TYR A 51 -6.59 -18.21 26.06
C TYR A 51 -5.37 -17.97 25.15
N CYS A 52 -5.39 -18.47 23.91
CA CYS A 52 -4.32 -18.20 22.94
C CYS A 52 -4.28 -16.71 22.56
N ASN A 53 -5.43 -16.10 22.30
CA ASN A 53 -5.55 -14.68 21.97
C ASN A 53 -4.95 -13.77 23.06
N ASP A 54 -5.25 -14.04 24.34
CA ASP A 54 -4.74 -13.25 25.49
C ASP A 54 -3.21 -13.31 25.67
N ILE A 55 -2.57 -14.33 25.10
CA ILE A 55 -1.11 -14.48 25.00
C ILE A 55 -0.58 -13.74 23.77
N ILE A 56 -1.22 -13.91 22.60
CA ILE A 56 -0.82 -13.29 21.32
C ILE A 56 -0.80 -11.75 21.41
N VAL A 57 -1.75 -11.15 22.13
CA VAL A 57 -1.75 -9.69 22.39
C VAL A 57 -0.45 -9.20 23.01
N LYS A 58 0.10 -9.95 23.97
CA LYS A 58 1.28 -9.56 24.76
C LYS A 58 2.60 -10.04 24.13
N HIS A 59 2.55 -11.15 23.39
CA HIS A 59 3.72 -11.86 22.86
C HIS A 59 3.45 -12.40 21.43
N PRO A 60 3.15 -11.56 20.43
CA PRO A 60 2.74 -12.02 19.10
C PRO A 60 3.80 -12.87 18.39
N ASN A 61 5.08 -12.66 18.70
CA ASN A 61 6.19 -13.48 18.23
C ASN A 61 6.01 -14.99 18.52
N ILE A 62 5.25 -15.39 19.56
CA ILE A 62 4.96 -16.80 19.87
C ILE A 62 4.30 -17.57 18.73
N ILE A 63 3.58 -16.86 17.84
CA ILE A 63 2.94 -17.42 16.66
C ILE A 63 3.65 -17.01 15.36
N PHE A 64 4.08 -15.75 15.24
CA PHE A 64 4.69 -15.22 14.01
C PHE A 64 6.13 -15.72 13.76
N ASP A 65 6.95 -15.88 14.80
CA ASP A 65 8.32 -16.42 14.69
C ASP A 65 8.36 -17.95 14.74
N SER A 66 7.20 -18.62 14.80
CA SER A 66 7.14 -20.07 14.81
C SER A 66 7.65 -20.67 13.50
N SER A 67 8.39 -21.77 13.59
CA SER A 67 8.97 -22.43 12.41
C SER A 67 7.91 -23.00 11.46
N ASP A 68 6.72 -23.31 11.96
CA ASP A 68 5.57 -23.76 11.18
C ASP A 68 4.49 -22.68 10.97
N PHE A 69 4.81 -21.39 11.16
CA PHE A 69 3.90 -20.25 10.88
C PHE A 69 3.29 -20.29 9.46
N THR A 70 4.08 -20.73 8.48
CA THR A 70 3.64 -20.92 7.08
C THR A 70 2.58 -22.02 6.90
N SER A 71 2.39 -22.89 7.91
CA SER A 71 1.36 -23.92 7.96
C SER A 71 0.08 -23.46 8.67
N LEU A 72 -0.07 -22.17 8.98
CA LEU A 72 -1.32 -21.63 9.51
C LEU A 72 -2.42 -21.56 8.44
N PRO A 73 -3.68 -21.91 8.78
CA PRO A 73 -4.82 -21.67 7.90
C PRO A 73 -5.02 -20.17 7.62
N GLU A 74 -5.54 -19.83 6.45
CA GLU A 74 -5.89 -18.43 6.11
C GLU A 74 -6.85 -17.84 7.14
N SER A 75 -7.80 -18.62 7.66
CA SER A 75 -8.74 -18.21 8.72
C SER A 75 -8.04 -17.79 10.02
N ALA A 76 -6.94 -18.48 10.40
CA ALA A 76 -6.13 -18.14 11.57
C ALA A 76 -5.37 -16.84 11.32
N LEU A 77 -4.73 -16.69 10.17
CA LEU A 77 -4.01 -15.46 9.79
C LEU A 77 -4.97 -14.26 9.71
N VAL A 78 -6.12 -14.41 9.06
CA VAL A 78 -7.19 -13.39 9.00
C VAL A 78 -7.70 -13.02 10.38
N SER A 79 -7.78 -13.96 11.33
CA SER A 79 -8.14 -13.66 12.73
C SER A 79 -7.09 -12.79 13.42
N LEU A 80 -5.80 -13.18 13.33
CA LEU A 80 -4.66 -12.38 13.82
C LEU A 80 -4.69 -10.95 13.24
N LEU A 81 -4.91 -10.81 11.94
CA LEU A 81 -4.88 -9.52 11.25
C LEU A 81 -6.08 -8.61 11.55
N LYS A 82 -7.22 -9.15 12.00
CA LYS A 82 -8.36 -8.36 12.47
C LYS A 82 -8.10 -7.67 13.82
N ARG A 83 -7.26 -8.27 14.68
CA ARG A 83 -6.99 -7.79 16.05
C ARG A 83 -6.48 -6.33 16.08
N GLY A 84 -7.23 -5.44 16.74
CA GLY A 84 -6.80 -4.06 17.00
C GLY A 84 -5.75 -3.94 18.11
N ASP A 85 -5.53 -4.99 18.89
CA ASP A 85 -4.63 -5.07 20.04
C ASP A 85 -3.38 -5.94 19.77
N LEU A 86 -3.15 -6.36 18.52
CA LEU A 86 -1.94 -7.11 18.15
C LEU A 86 -0.70 -6.19 18.16
N GLN A 87 0.26 -6.49 19.03
CA GLN A 87 1.38 -5.57 19.31
C GLN A 87 2.60 -5.82 18.41
N MET A 88 2.43 -5.52 17.12
CA MET A 88 3.46 -5.69 16.10
C MET A 88 3.40 -4.54 15.09
N GLU A 89 4.57 -4.11 14.59
CA GLU A 89 4.68 -3.11 13.52
C GLU A 89 4.02 -3.62 12.22
N GLU A 90 3.21 -2.78 11.57
CA GLU A 90 2.48 -3.15 10.34
C GLU A 90 3.40 -3.61 9.20
N ALA A 91 4.64 -3.12 9.16
CA ALA A 91 5.64 -3.55 8.19
C ALA A 91 6.16 -4.97 8.46
N LYS A 92 6.31 -5.37 9.74
CA LYS A 92 6.62 -6.77 10.10
C LYS A 92 5.44 -7.67 9.77
N ILE A 93 4.22 -7.23 10.08
CA ILE A 93 2.97 -7.92 9.70
C ILE A 93 2.94 -8.16 8.18
N TRP A 94 3.30 -7.15 7.37
CA TRP A 94 3.43 -7.31 5.92
C TRP A 94 4.47 -8.38 5.53
N ASP A 95 5.67 -8.34 6.11
CA ASP A 95 6.74 -9.31 5.83
C ASP A 95 6.27 -10.76 6.11
N TYR A 96 5.53 -10.99 7.20
CA TYR A 96 4.92 -12.30 7.48
C TYR A 96 3.80 -12.68 6.51
N ILE A 97 2.94 -11.74 6.07
CA ILE A 97 1.90 -12.02 5.06
C ILE A 97 2.51 -12.43 3.73
N ILE A 98 3.58 -11.75 3.29
CA ILE A 98 4.31 -12.11 2.06
C ILE A 98 5.02 -13.46 2.22
N LYS A 99 5.68 -13.71 3.35
CA LYS A 99 6.30 -15.02 3.67
C LYS A 99 5.27 -16.16 3.61
N TRP A 100 4.10 -15.98 4.22
CA TRP A 100 3.01 -16.96 4.20
C TRP A 100 2.42 -17.15 2.80
N GLY A 101 2.14 -16.05 2.08
CA GLY A 101 1.57 -16.09 0.74
C GLY A 101 2.48 -16.74 -0.30
N ILE A 102 3.80 -16.51 -0.21
CA ILE A 102 4.79 -17.19 -1.05
C ILE A 102 4.87 -18.68 -0.69
N SER A 103 4.82 -19.05 0.60
CA SER A 103 4.92 -20.47 1.00
C SER A 103 3.74 -21.33 0.56
N GLN A 104 2.55 -20.74 0.33
CA GLN A 104 1.41 -21.49 -0.25
C GLN A 104 1.56 -21.72 -1.77
N ASN A 105 2.50 -21.05 -2.43
CA ASN A 105 2.66 -21.03 -3.89
C ASN A 105 4.10 -21.42 -4.30
N PRO A 106 4.49 -22.70 -4.15
CA PRO A 106 5.86 -23.17 -4.38
C PRO A 106 6.35 -23.09 -5.83
N THR A 107 5.51 -22.64 -6.76
CA THR A 107 5.84 -22.38 -8.17
C THR A 107 6.25 -20.92 -8.45
N LEU A 108 6.18 -20.02 -7.46
CA LEU A 108 6.64 -18.64 -7.61
C LEU A 108 8.18 -18.57 -7.67
N PRO A 109 8.77 -17.76 -8.57
CA PRO A 109 10.21 -17.57 -8.62
C PRO A 109 10.78 -16.93 -7.34
N THR A 110 11.98 -17.32 -6.95
CA THR A 110 12.67 -16.75 -5.76
C THR A 110 13.04 -15.29 -5.95
N SER A 111 13.46 -14.88 -7.15
CA SER A 111 13.74 -13.47 -7.45
C SER A 111 12.46 -12.75 -7.87
N LEU A 112 12.18 -11.61 -7.23
CA LEU A 112 11.03 -10.77 -7.56
C LEU A 112 11.14 -10.10 -8.94
N GLU A 113 12.34 -10.06 -9.52
CA GLU A 113 12.60 -9.52 -10.87
C GLU A 113 12.05 -10.44 -11.97
N GLU A 114 11.99 -11.76 -11.70
CA GLU A 114 11.47 -12.79 -12.60
C GLU A 114 9.93 -12.85 -12.61
N TRP A 115 9.23 -12.00 -11.82
CA TRP A 115 7.80 -12.15 -11.60
C TRP A 115 6.92 -11.60 -12.75
N SER A 116 6.35 -12.55 -13.50
CA SER A 116 5.28 -12.33 -14.48
C SER A 116 4.04 -11.66 -13.85
N LYS A 117 3.11 -11.20 -14.69
CA LYS A 117 1.80 -10.70 -14.21
C LYS A 117 1.00 -11.79 -13.50
N GLU A 118 1.08 -13.04 -13.97
CA GLU A 118 0.43 -14.17 -13.32
C GLU A 118 1.00 -14.43 -11.92
N ASN A 119 2.32 -14.35 -11.74
CA ASN A 119 2.96 -14.57 -10.42
C ASN A 119 2.42 -13.59 -9.36
N PHE A 120 2.26 -12.32 -9.72
CA PHE A 120 1.60 -11.33 -8.84
C PHE A 120 0.09 -11.59 -8.67
N LEU A 121 -0.62 -12.10 -9.68
CA LEU A 121 -2.04 -12.44 -9.56
C LEU A 121 -2.27 -13.65 -8.65
N THR A 122 -1.43 -14.68 -8.77
CA THR A 122 -1.40 -15.86 -7.90
C THR A 122 -1.21 -15.45 -6.44
N LEU A 123 -0.14 -14.71 -6.12
CA LEU A 123 0.06 -14.21 -4.76
C LEU A 123 -1.11 -13.33 -4.29
N LYS A 124 -1.58 -12.38 -5.11
CA LYS A 124 -2.71 -11.49 -4.75
C LYS A 124 -3.96 -12.30 -4.37
N THR A 125 -4.25 -13.36 -5.12
CA THR A 125 -5.41 -14.23 -4.87
C THR A 125 -5.24 -14.97 -3.54
N THR A 126 -4.07 -15.55 -3.28
CA THR A 126 -3.76 -16.25 -2.02
C THR A 126 -3.87 -15.37 -0.78
N ILE A 127 -3.45 -14.11 -0.84
CA ILE A 127 -3.49 -13.20 0.32
C ILE A 127 -4.67 -12.22 0.30
N GLN A 128 -5.70 -12.44 -0.54
CA GLN A 128 -6.72 -11.41 -0.79
C GLN A 128 -7.51 -11.01 0.46
N GLN A 129 -7.75 -11.93 1.41
CA GLN A 129 -8.45 -11.61 2.67
C GLN A 129 -7.54 -10.91 3.69
N CYS A 130 -6.22 -11.01 3.52
CA CYS A 130 -5.22 -10.35 4.36
C CYS A 130 -4.94 -8.91 3.90
N LEU A 131 -4.94 -8.66 2.57
CA LEU A 131 -4.69 -7.34 1.98
C LEU A 131 -5.51 -6.17 2.57
N PRO A 132 -6.83 -6.29 2.83
CA PRO A 132 -7.63 -5.20 3.40
C PRO A 132 -7.50 -5.06 4.94
N LEU A 133 -6.68 -5.89 5.61
CA LEU A 133 -6.51 -5.89 7.08
C LEU A 133 -5.20 -5.23 7.54
N ILE A 134 -4.32 -4.91 6.60
CA ILE A 134 -3.06 -4.16 6.83
C ILE A 134 -3.39 -2.67 6.93
N ARG A 135 -2.82 -1.99 7.92
CA ARG A 135 -2.99 -0.54 8.13
C ARG A 135 -1.88 0.22 7.41
N TYR A 136 -1.90 0.22 6.08
CA TYR A 136 -0.84 0.81 5.23
C TYR A 136 -0.46 2.25 5.62
N PHE A 137 -1.44 3.06 6.03
CA PHE A 137 -1.24 4.45 6.48
C PHE A 137 -0.49 4.59 7.81
N HIS A 138 -0.22 3.49 8.51
CA HIS A 138 0.57 3.41 9.74
C HIS A 138 1.93 2.68 9.53
N ILE A 139 2.33 2.46 8.26
CA ILE A 139 3.67 1.97 7.90
C ILE A 139 4.58 3.17 7.64
N SER A 140 5.85 3.08 8.06
CA SER A 140 6.84 4.14 7.85
C SER A 140 7.10 4.40 6.35
N SER A 141 7.44 5.63 5.98
CA SER A 141 7.67 5.99 4.56
C SER A 141 8.79 5.18 3.93
N THR A 142 9.86 4.91 4.69
CA THR A 142 10.96 4.02 4.31
C THR A 142 10.46 2.60 4.03
N GLU A 143 9.63 2.02 4.90
CA GLU A 143 9.13 0.66 4.70
C GLU A 143 8.07 0.55 3.60
N ILE A 144 7.28 1.61 3.32
CA ILE A 144 6.49 1.66 2.09
C ILE A 144 7.40 1.57 0.86
N PHE A 145 8.54 2.27 0.87
CA PHE A 145 9.48 2.28 -0.26
C PHE A 145 10.26 0.97 -0.44
N ASP A 146 10.63 0.32 0.66
CA ASP A 146 11.52 -0.86 0.63
C ASP A 146 10.74 -2.18 0.62
N LYS A 147 9.64 -2.28 1.38
CA LYS A 147 8.86 -3.53 1.56
C LYS A 147 7.57 -3.58 0.75
N ILE A 148 6.82 -2.48 0.63
CA ILE A 148 5.51 -2.48 -0.05
C ILE A 148 5.63 -2.21 -1.55
N ARG A 149 6.43 -1.20 -1.94
CA ARG A 149 6.61 -0.76 -3.33
C ARG A 149 7.01 -1.88 -4.31
N PRO A 150 7.88 -2.87 -3.99
CA PRO A 150 8.22 -3.94 -4.92
C PRO A 150 6.97 -4.77 -5.31
N TYR A 151 6.07 -4.95 -4.34
CA TYR A 151 4.83 -5.70 -4.45
C TYR A 151 3.60 -4.85 -4.80
N LYS A 152 3.75 -3.58 -5.20
CA LYS A 152 2.64 -2.66 -5.50
C LYS A 152 1.59 -3.17 -6.50
N LYS A 153 1.92 -4.20 -7.30
CA LYS A 153 0.99 -4.88 -8.23
C LYS A 153 -0.10 -5.70 -7.50
N LEU A 154 0.13 -6.09 -6.24
CA LEU A 154 -0.87 -6.77 -5.40
C LEU A 154 -1.98 -5.80 -4.95
N LEU A 155 -1.65 -4.51 -4.79
CA LEU A 155 -2.56 -3.48 -4.30
C LEU A 155 -3.45 -2.95 -5.44
N ASP A 156 -4.65 -2.49 -5.09
CA ASP A 156 -5.52 -1.83 -6.05
C ASP A 156 -5.04 -0.42 -6.37
N LYS A 157 -5.29 0.04 -7.61
CA LYS A 157 -4.73 1.29 -8.14
C LYS A 157 -5.05 2.50 -7.25
N GLN A 158 -6.27 2.58 -6.71
CA GLN A 158 -6.70 3.67 -5.83
C GLN A 158 -5.99 3.61 -4.47
N LEU A 159 -5.84 2.43 -3.87
CA LEU A 159 -5.09 2.24 -2.63
C LEU A 159 -3.62 2.62 -2.78
N TRP A 160 -2.97 2.20 -3.88
CA TRP A 160 -1.60 2.61 -4.15
C TRP A 160 -1.46 4.13 -4.35
N LEU A 161 -2.41 4.78 -5.03
CA LEU A 161 -2.43 6.25 -5.17
C LEU A 161 -2.63 6.96 -3.82
N ASP A 162 -3.57 6.49 -3.00
CA ASP A 162 -3.88 7.05 -1.69
C ASP A 162 -2.69 6.92 -0.71
N ILE A 163 -2.00 5.77 -0.70
CA ILE A 163 -0.77 5.58 0.08
C ILE A 163 0.30 6.61 -0.36
N ASN A 164 0.54 6.77 -1.67
CA ASN A 164 1.53 7.74 -2.16
C ASN A 164 1.10 9.20 -1.90
N GLN A 165 -0.20 9.50 -1.84
CA GLN A 165 -0.68 10.81 -1.40
C GLN A 165 -0.38 11.03 0.09
N HIS A 166 -0.71 10.06 0.94
CA HIS A 166 -0.54 10.19 2.39
C HIS A 166 0.94 10.29 2.81
N LEU A 167 1.86 9.64 2.10
CA LEU A 167 3.31 9.82 2.27
C LEU A 167 3.81 11.26 2.02
N VAL A 168 3.04 12.07 1.31
CA VAL A 168 3.43 13.40 0.80
C VAL A 168 2.64 14.54 1.44
N ALA A 169 1.36 14.29 1.72
CA ALA A 169 0.42 15.23 2.30
C ALA A 169 -0.57 14.45 3.19
N PRO A 170 -0.15 14.03 4.40
CA PRO A 170 -0.92 13.11 5.24
C PRO A 170 -2.29 13.68 5.64
N ASP A 171 -2.40 15.00 5.78
CA ASP A 171 -3.62 15.73 6.13
C ASP A 171 -4.68 15.76 5.01
N ARG A 172 -4.34 15.33 3.78
CA ARG A 172 -5.29 15.29 2.67
C ARG A 172 -6.16 14.04 2.72
N PRO A 173 -7.50 14.17 2.56
CA PRO A 173 -8.39 13.02 2.55
C PRO A 173 -8.04 12.07 1.39
N VAL A 174 -8.02 10.78 1.71
CA VAL A 174 -7.85 9.65 0.79
C VAL A 174 -9.20 8.99 0.52
N LYS A 175 -9.31 8.25 -0.58
CA LYS A 175 -10.56 7.52 -0.91
C LYS A 175 -10.62 6.11 -0.30
N SER A 176 -9.46 5.53 -0.03
CA SER A 176 -9.32 4.21 0.58
C SER A 176 -9.65 4.25 2.08
N ASN A 177 -10.23 3.16 2.58
CA ASN A 177 -10.54 3.01 4.00
C ASN A 177 -9.27 3.04 4.86
N ILE A 178 -9.18 3.97 5.81
CA ILE A 178 -8.10 4.00 6.80
C ILE A 178 -8.53 3.13 7.98
N LEU A 179 -7.88 1.97 8.15
CA LEU A 179 -7.98 1.21 9.40
C LEU A 179 -7.22 1.93 10.52
N PRO A 180 -7.76 1.98 11.76
CA PRO A 180 -7.08 2.61 12.88
C PRO A 180 -5.80 1.85 13.29
N ALA A 181 -4.84 2.59 13.84
CA ALA A 181 -3.62 2.04 14.44
C ALA A 181 -3.92 0.84 15.38
N ARG A 182 -2.97 -0.09 15.49
CA ARG A 182 -3.04 -1.10 16.56
C ARG A 182 -2.52 -0.54 17.87
N SER A 183 -3.13 -0.95 18.97
CA SER A 183 -2.74 -0.56 20.32
C SER A 183 -1.44 -1.25 20.74
N THR A 184 -0.30 -0.71 20.34
CA THR A 184 0.99 -1.05 20.94
C THR A 184 0.98 -0.60 22.40
N PHE A 185 1.35 -1.48 23.34
CA PHE A 185 1.74 -1.01 24.68
C PHE A 185 3.04 -0.24 24.51
N VAL A 186 2.92 1.09 24.53
CA VAL A 186 4.06 1.96 24.81
C VAL A 186 4.63 1.48 26.13
N LYS A 187 5.81 0.84 26.08
CA LYS A 187 6.64 0.74 27.28
C LYS A 187 6.96 2.16 27.66
N GLU A 188 6.35 2.61 28.74
CA GLU A 188 6.59 3.93 29.32
C GLU A 188 8.05 3.99 29.75
N HIS A 189 8.90 4.47 28.86
CA HIS A 189 10.26 4.87 29.18
C HIS A 189 10.13 6.07 30.11
N ALA A 190 10.09 5.78 31.42
CA ALA A 190 9.82 6.73 32.47
C ALA A 190 10.92 7.80 32.53
N ALA A 191 10.78 8.82 31.69
CA ALA A 191 11.52 10.06 31.76
C ALA A 191 11.14 10.75 33.08
N HIS A 192 11.95 10.51 34.11
CA HIS A 192 11.77 11.10 35.44
C HIS A 192 12.10 12.60 35.37
N THR A 193 11.16 13.38 34.85
CA THR A 193 11.17 14.84 34.93
C THR A 193 10.89 15.22 36.37
N TYR A 194 11.96 15.38 37.15
CA TYR A 194 11.90 15.84 38.54
C TYR A 194 11.35 17.27 38.58
N LEU A 195 10.05 17.41 38.88
CA LEU A 195 9.46 18.66 39.36
C LEU A 195 8.93 18.44 40.77
N THR A 196 9.49 19.21 41.69
CA THR A 196 9.32 19.03 43.14
C THR A 196 8.16 19.86 43.68
N THR A 197 7.19 19.22 44.33
CA THR A 197 6.34 19.87 45.33
C THR A 197 5.95 18.87 46.40
N ASN A 198 6.56 19.00 47.58
CA ASN A 198 6.13 18.30 48.78
C ASN A 198 4.96 19.05 49.44
N VAL A 199 3.93 18.33 49.88
CA VAL A 199 3.58 18.22 51.31
C VAL A 199 2.83 16.89 51.55
N PRO A 200 2.86 16.32 52.77
CA PRO A 200 2.75 14.87 52.97
C PRO A 200 1.44 14.41 53.63
N TYR A 201 1.27 13.09 53.78
CA TYR A 201 1.02 12.49 55.10
C TYR A 201 1.49 11.02 55.15
N GLN A 202 1.80 10.51 56.35
CA GLN A 202 2.33 9.16 56.58
C GLN A 202 1.26 8.13 57.02
N PHE A 203 1.71 6.86 57.02
CA PHE A 203 1.23 5.63 57.68
C PHE A 203 0.81 4.53 56.69
N GLY A 204 1.25 3.28 56.84
CA GLY A 204 2.25 2.73 57.75
C GLY A 204 2.35 1.20 57.59
N ALA A 205 3.54 0.62 57.65
CA ALA A 205 3.74 -0.81 57.32
C ALA A 205 4.14 -1.66 58.53
N GLN A 206 3.34 -2.69 58.84
CA GLN A 206 3.73 -3.95 59.50
C GLN A 206 2.55 -4.94 59.41
N MET A 207 2.74 -6.11 58.76
CA MET A 207 3.14 -7.41 59.34
C MET A 207 2.01 -8.12 60.12
N TYR A 208 1.63 -9.33 59.69
CA TYR A 208 1.70 -10.59 60.47
C TYR A 208 1.26 -11.79 59.60
N GLN A 209 1.57 -13.02 60.06
CA GLN A 209 1.28 -14.28 59.36
C GLN A 209 0.33 -15.19 60.16
N ALA A 210 -0.36 -16.07 59.42
CA ALA A 210 -0.87 -17.38 59.85
C ALA A 210 -2.01 -17.43 60.89
N GLY A 211 -2.65 -18.60 60.96
CA GLY A 211 -3.83 -18.88 61.78
C GLY A 211 -5.11 -18.88 60.94
N GLY A 212 -5.79 -20.03 60.82
CA GLY A 212 -7.02 -20.15 60.06
C GLY A 212 -8.06 -20.99 60.76
N GLN A 213 -9.33 -20.72 60.50
CA GLN A 213 -10.44 -21.64 60.71
C GLN A 213 -11.60 -21.31 59.76
N LEU A 214 -12.49 -22.29 59.58
CA LEU A 214 -13.60 -22.23 58.62
C LEU A 214 -14.68 -21.24 59.07
N ASN A 215 -15.26 -20.50 58.12
CA ASN A 215 -16.69 -20.22 58.17
C ASN A 215 -17.30 -19.98 56.79
N VAL A 216 -18.59 -20.28 56.66
CA VAL A 216 -19.32 -20.30 55.38
C VAL A 216 -19.90 -18.91 55.07
N TYR A 217 -19.76 -18.46 53.82
CA TYR A 217 -20.47 -17.28 53.32
C TYR A 217 -21.67 -17.69 52.42
N PRO A 218 -22.84 -17.03 52.55
CA PRO A 218 -24.05 -17.38 51.79
C PRO A 218 -24.10 -16.74 50.40
N SER A 219 -24.83 -17.38 49.48
CA SER A 219 -25.09 -16.86 48.13
C SER A 219 -26.08 -15.69 48.14
N PRO A 220 -25.81 -14.57 47.43
CA PRO A 220 -26.81 -13.57 47.08
C PRO A 220 -27.85 -14.11 46.06
N PRO A 221 -29.06 -13.54 46.01
CA PRO A 221 -30.21 -14.15 45.32
C PRO A 221 -30.34 -13.78 43.82
N ALA A 222 -31.08 -14.61 43.09
CA ALA A 222 -31.56 -14.29 41.75
C ALA A 222 -32.64 -13.18 41.77
N GLN A 223 -32.69 -12.36 40.73
CA GLN A 223 -33.76 -11.39 40.50
C GLN A 223 -34.70 -11.86 39.37
N GLN A 224 -36.00 -11.67 39.56
CA GLN A 224 -37.04 -12.12 38.64
C GLN A 224 -37.49 -11.02 37.66
N ASN A 225 -38.12 -11.45 36.57
CA ASN A 225 -38.66 -10.58 35.54
C ASN A 225 -39.71 -9.59 36.08
N TYR A 226 -39.70 -8.37 35.59
CA TYR A 226 -40.90 -7.55 35.46
C TYR A 226 -41.36 -7.56 34.00
N TYR A 227 -42.60 -8.03 33.77
CA TYR A 227 -43.34 -7.74 32.55
C TYR A 227 -44.17 -6.48 32.74
N LEU A 228 -44.27 -5.65 31.71
CA LEU A 228 -45.44 -4.80 31.50
C LEU A 228 -45.82 -4.82 30.02
N THR A 229 -47.12 -4.76 29.73
CA THR A 229 -47.70 -5.05 28.42
C THR A 229 -48.23 -3.81 27.72
N LYS A 230 -48.28 -3.85 26.37
CA LYS A 230 -49.47 -3.40 25.62
C LYS A 230 -49.54 -3.94 24.19
N ASP A 231 -50.43 -4.91 24.05
CA ASP A 231 -51.37 -5.26 22.98
C ASP A 231 -51.07 -5.15 21.46
N ARG A 232 -51.82 -6.03 20.75
CA ARG A 232 -51.89 -6.21 19.29
C ARG A 232 -53.09 -5.44 18.71
N GLN A 233 -53.11 -5.30 17.38
CA GLN A 233 -54.11 -5.93 16.49
C GLN A 233 -53.60 -5.82 15.03
N ALA A 234 -53.48 -6.94 14.29
CA ALA A 234 -54.45 -7.47 13.30
C ALA A 234 -54.32 -6.79 11.91
N SER A 235 -54.63 -7.40 10.74
CA SER A 235 -55.37 -8.63 10.45
C SER A 235 -55.02 -9.28 9.09
N THR A 236 -55.38 -10.57 8.93
CA THR A 236 -55.78 -11.30 7.70
C THR A 236 -54.96 -11.29 6.39
N SER A 237 -54.57 -12.49 5.96
CA SER A 237 -54.42 -12.89 4.55
C SER A 237 -55.75 -13.40 3.96
N PRO A 238 -55.93 -13.29 2.63
CA PRO A 238 -56.21 -14.43 1.71
C PRO A 238 -54.96 -14.72 0.82
N GLN A 239 -54.86 -15.62 -0.18
CA GLN A 239 -55.44 -16.92 -0.62
C GLN A 239 -54.71 -17.25 -1.97
N ASN A 240 -54.81 -18.40 -2.66
CA ASN A 240 -54.85 -19.84 -2.36
C ASN A 240 -54.76 -20.61 -3.71
N MET A 241 -54.42 -21.91 -3.70
CA MET A 241 -54.33 -22.87 -4.84
C MET A 241 -53.12 -22.71 -5.82
N GLY A 242 -52.51 -23.79 -6.33
CA GLY A 242 -52.67 -25.19 -5.91
C GLY A 242 -51.91 -26.28 -6.72
N PHE A 243 -51.56 -27.36 -6.00
CA PHE A 243 -51.42 -28.78 -6.41
C PHE A 243 -50.38 -29.32 -7.44
N HIS A 244 -49.89 -30.54 -7.09
CA HIS A 244 -49.16 -31.57 -7.86
C HIS A 244 -47.71 -31.27 -8.34
N GLY A 245 -46.77 -32.24 -8.39
CA GLY A 245 -46.77 -33.57 -7.73
C GLY A 245 -45.81 -34.65 -8.30
N GLY A 246 -44.78 -35.03 -7.54
CA GLY A 246 -44.22 -36.41 -7.49
C GLY A 246 -43.03 -36.83 -8.38
N LYS A 247 -42.04 -37.50 -7.74
CA LYS A 247 -40.91 -38.32 -8.30
C LYS A 247 -39.84 -37.56 -9.13
N GLY A 248 -38.56 -37.96 -9.18
CA GLY A 248 -37.81 -38.96 -8.39
C GLY A 248 -36.43 -39.32 -8.98
N TYR A 249 -35.48 -39.71 -8.12
CA TYR A 249 -34.16 -40.36 -8.39
C TYR A 249 -32.99 -39.56 -9.02
N ILE A 250 -31.80 -40.20 -8.90
CA ILE A 250 -30.40 -39.76 -9.02
C ILE A 250 -29.74 -40.71 -10.05
N PRO A 251 -28.85 -40.29 -11.00
CA PRO A 251 -27.40 -40.31 -10.74
C PRO A 251 -26.46 -39.37 -11.55
N SER A 252 -25.23 -39.25 -11.04
CA SER A 252 -24.02 -38.83 -11.78
C SER A 252 -23.34 -40.06 -12.42
N PRO A 253 -22.61 -39.92 -13.55
CA PRO A 253 -21.15 -40.20 -13.49
C PRO A 253 -20.24 -39.45 -14.50
N TYR A 254 -18.96 -39.29 -14.13
CA TYR A 254 -17.69 -39.32 -14.91
C TYR A 254 -17.52 -38.69 -16.32
N GLY A 255 -16.32 -38.12 -16.57
CA GLY A 255 -15.72 -37.89 -17.91
C GLY A 255 -14.86 -39.10 -18.35
N PRO A 256 -13.66 -38.95 -18.97
CA PRO A 256 -12.98 -37.78 -19.57
C PRO A 256 -12.51 -38.04 -21.04
N TYR A 257 -11.80 -37.10 -21.70
CA TYR A 257 -11.05 -37.39 -22.94
C TYR A 257 -9.76 -36.57 -23.13
N SER A 258 -8.85 -37.09 -23.97
CA SER A 258 -7.49 -36.62 -24.24
C SER A 258 -7.14 -36.71 -25.73
N SER A 259 -5.98 -36.17 -26.11
CA SER A 259 -5.12 -36.51 -27.28
C SER A 259 -5.34 -35.82 -28.65
N ALA A 260 -4.24 -35.17 -29.09
CA ALA A 260 -3.49 -35.38 -30.33
C ALA A 260 -4.09 -35.14 -31.76
N ASN A 261 -3.80 -33.93 -32.29
CA ASN A 261 -2.81 -33.67 -33.37
C ASN A 261 -3.07 -33.99 -34.88
N THR A 262 -2.41 -33.17 -35.73
CA THR A 262 -1.96 -33.37 -37.14
C THR A 262 -2.94 -33.46 -38.32
N GLY A 263 -2.67 -32.65 -39.38
CA GLY A 263 -2.86 -33.06 -40.79
C GLY A 263 -3.09 -31.97 -41.87
N TYR A 264 -2.02 -31.50 -42.55
CA TYR A 264 -1.93 -30.99 -43.97
C TYR A 264 -2.87 -29.83 -44.44
N THR A 265 -2.59 -28.90 -45.38
CA THR A 265 -1.45 -28.36 -46.19
C THR A 265 -1.92 -27.00 -46.82
N GLY A 266 -1.13 -26.13 -47.47
CA GLY A 266 0.32 -26.04 -47.76
C GLY A 266 0.62 -25.26 -49.07
N TYR A 267 1.66 -24.40 -49.10
CA TYR A 267 2.20 -23.63 -50.27
C TYR A 267 1.29 -22.50 -50.84
N THR A 268 1.72 -21.39 -51.47
CA THR A 268 3.04 -20.72 -51.67
C THR A 268 2.81 -19.20 -51.94
N ALA A 269 3.86 -18.36 -52.00
CA ALA A 269 3.74 -16.88 -52.16
C ALA A 269 4.03 -16.35 -53.59
N GLN A 270 3.51 -15.16 -53.94
CA GLN A 270 4.13 -14.16 -54.85
C GLN A 270 3.33 -12.83 -54.98
N SER A 271 4.03 -11.72 -55.29
CA SER A 271 3.48 -10.41 -55.76
C SER A 271 3.55 -10.34 -57.31
N PRO A 272 2.85 -9.44 -58.04
CA PRO A 272 3.26 -8.02 -58.27
C PRO A 272 2.03 -7.12 -58.66
N PRO A 273 2.03 -6.09 -59.56
CA PRO A 273 3.05 -5.18 -60.14
C PRO A 273 2.69 -3.65 -59.98
N ASN A 274 3.09 -2.76 -60.92
CA ASN A 274 3.13 -1.28 -60.82
C ASN A 274 3.00 -0.57 -62.22
N LEU A 275 2.99 0.79 -62.28
CA LEU A 275 3.13 1.74 -63.43
C LEU A 275 1.82 2.24 -64.15
N ALA A 276 1.68 3.50 -64.66
CA ALA A 276 2.43 4.76 -64.43
C ALA A 276 1.67 6.15 -64.64
N PRO A 277 1.71 6.93 -65.77
CA PRO A 277 1.91 8.42 -65.69
C PRO A 277 1.09 9.40 -66.62
N GLN A 278 1.35 10.73 -66.47
CA GLN A 278 1.00 11.92 -67.31
C GLN A 278 -0.45 12.50 -67.23
N GLN A 279 -0.77 13.82 -67.42
CA GLN A 279 -0.02 15.06 -67.82
C GLN A 279 -0.62 16.36 -67.14
N GLN A 280 -0.39 17.60 -67.62
CA GLN A 280 -0.66 18.89 -66.88
C GLN A 280 -1.59 19.95 -67.54
N LEU A 281 -2.28 20.77 -66.71
CA LEU A 281 -2.79 22.17 -66.92
C LEU A 281 -3.92 22.39 -68.00
N PRO A 282 -4.64 23.56 -68.08
CA PRO A 282 -4.44 24.89 -67.44
C PRO A 282 -5.66 25.50 -66.69
N SER A 283 -5.59 26.80 -66.35
CA SER A 283 -6.51 27.56 -65.45
C SER A 283 -7.56 28.44 -66.15
N SER A 284 -8.67 28.79 -65.48
CA SER A 284 -9.36 30.10 -65.66
C SER A 284 -10.40 30.50 -64.57
N ASN A 285 -10.35 31.80 -64.24
CA ASN A 285 -11.27 32.78 -63.58
C ASN A 285 -12.56 32.43 -62.78
N LEU A 286 -12.82 33.32 -61.81
CA LEU A 286 -14.06 33.61 -61.05
C LEU A 286 -15.17 34.25 -61.95
N PRO A 287 -16.38 34.63 -61.44
CA PRO A 287 -17.02 34.39 -60.12
C PRO A 287 -18.46 33.80 -60.22
N ASN A 288 -19.06 33.38 -59.08
CA ASN A 288 -20.27 34.07 -58.59
C ASN A 288 -20.75 33.72 -57.16
N GLN A 289 -21.69 34.53 -56.69
CA GLN A 289 -22.34 34.50 -55.38
C GLN A 289 -23.27 33.30 -55.20
N ALA A 290 -23.39 32.81 -53.96
CA ALA A 290 -24.55 32.08 -53.48
C ALA A 290 -24.83 32.50 -52.02
N ALA A 291 -26.04 32.98 -51.74
CA ALA A 291 -26.46 33.39 -50.41
C ALA A 291 -27.48 32.40 -49.84
N THR A 292 -27.21 31.83 -48.67
CA THR A 292 -28.21 31.10 -47.89
C THR A 292 -28.01 31.38 -46.39
N MET A 293 -29.12 31.57 -45.68
CA MET A 293 -29.12 32.00 -44.28
C MET A 293 -28.94 30.80 -43.33
N VAL A 294 -28.18 30.99 -42.24
CA VAL A 294 -28.21 30.08 -41.08
C VAL A 294 -28.56 30.91 -39.83
N ARG A 295 -29.63 30.51 -39.13
CA ARG A 295 -30.20 31.25 -37.99
C ARG A 295 -29.62 30.73 -36.67
N GLN A 296 -28.71 31.51 -36.10
CA GLN A 296 -28.30 31.60 -34.69
C GLN A 296 -28.68 30.44 -33.74
N GLN A 297 -27.66 29.82 -33.15
CA GLN A 297 -27.63 29.65 -31.69
C GLN A 297 -26.47 30.50 -31.12
N GLN A 298 -26.65 31.02 -29.91
CA GLN A 298 -25.75 32.02 -29.32
C GLN A 298 -24.69 31.34 -28.44
N GLN A 299 -23.44 31.82 -28.50
CA GLN A 299 -22.44 31.59 -27.47
C GLN A 299 -22.27 32.88 -26.62
N PRO A 300 -22.08 32.79 -25.30
CA PRO A 300 -21.90 33.95 -24.44
C PRO A 300 -20.54 34.63 -24.69
N SER A 301 -20.54 35.95 -24.70
CA SER A 301 -19.35 36.77 -24.97
C SER A 301 -18.28 36.63 -23.88
N GLN A 302 -17.04 36.36 -24.26
CA GLN A 302 -15.90 36.52 -23.35
C GLN A 302 -15.47 37.99 -23.27
N LEU A 303 -15.32 38.52 -22.05
CA LEU A 303 -14.75 39.83 -21.82
C LEU A 303 -13.25 39.81 -22.14
N VAL A 304 -12.81 40.71 -23.04
CA VAL A 304 -11.40 40.86 -23.38
C VAL A 304 -10.66 41.46 -22.18
N ARG A 305 -9.85 40.64 -21.51
CA ARG A 305 -8.95 41.09 -20.43
C ARG A 305 -7.65 41.62 -21.05
N ALA A 306 -7.26 42.83 -20.68
CA ALA A 306 -6.01 43.44 -21.14
C ALA A 306 -4.77 42.58 -20.74
N PRO A 307 -3.71 42.57 -21.56
CA PRO A 307 -2.50 41.81 -21.25
C PRO A 307 -1.79 42.40 -20.03
N THR A 308 -1.58 41.59 -19.00
CA THR A 308 -0.63 41.89 -17.93
C THR A 308 0.80 41.89 -18.49
N PRO A 309 1.67 42.84 -18.10
CA PRO A 309 3.05 42.85 -18.56
C PRO A 309 3.79 41.59 -18.08
N THR A 310 4.58 40.99 -18.97
CA THR A 310 5.54 39.95 -18.60
C THR A 310 6.64 40.52 -17.72
N PRO A 311 7.09 39.80 -16.67
CA PRO A 311 8.34 40.12 -16.01
C PRO A 311 9.48 40.11 -17.03
N VAL A 312 10.33 41.14 -16.99
CA VAL A 312 11.57 41.18 -17.78
C VAL A 312 12.66 40.56 -16.92
N ASN A 313 13.33 39.52 -17.43
CA ASN A 313 14.49 38.92 -16.75
C ASN A 313 15.56 40.00 -16.48
N LYS A 314 16.09 40.04 -15.26
CA LYS A 314 17.21 40.92 -14.87
C LYS A 314 18.44 40.70 -15.75
N HIS A 315 18.67 39.45 -16.15
CA HIS A 315 19.85 39.00 -16.91
C HIS A 315 19.45 38.15 -18.13
N SER A 316 20.26 38.20 -19.19
CA SER A 316 20.02 37.49 -20.45
C SER A 316 20.04 35.97 -20.29
N LEU A 317 19.18 35.26 -21.04
CA LEU A 317 19.20 33.80 -21.10
C LEU A 317 20.57 33.28 -21.53
N GLY A 318 21.04 32.22 -20.87
CA GLY A 318 22.38 31.65 -21.06
C GLY A 318 23.50 32.31 -20.27
N ASP A 319 23.30 33.51 -19.68
CA ASP A 319 24.28 34.11 -18.77
C ASP A 319 24.32 33.37 -17.43
N ARG A 320 25.53 33.19 -16.90
CA ARG A 320 25.81 32.51 -15.62
C ARG A 320 26.68 33.37 -14.69
N THR A 321 27.03 34.60 -15.10
CA THR A 321 27.98 35.47 -14.40
C THR A 321 27.39 36.16 -13.17
N HIS A 322 26.05 36.20 -13.04
CA HIS A 322 25.32 36.85 -11.96
C HIS A 322 24.75 35.88 -10.92
N ILE A 323 24.95 34.55 -11.07
CA ILE A 323 24.55 33.54 -10.08
C ILE A 323 25.21 33.88 -8.72
N PRO A 324 24.44 34.15 -7.65
CA PRO A 324 25.01 34.50 -6.35
C PRO A 324 25.98 33.43 -5.83
N THR A 325 27.08 33.85 -5.18
CA THR A 325 28.14 32.94 -4.69
C THR A 325 27.60 31.81 -3.81
N GLN A 326 26.56 32.10 -3.01
CA GLN A 326 25.85 31.14 -2.17
C GLN A 326 25.05 30.06 -2.95
N HIS A 327 24.62 30.36 -4.18
CA HIS A 327 23.88 29.44 -5.05
C HIS A 327 24.79 28.71 -6.04
N LYS A 328 25.99 29.25 -6.30
CA LYS A 328 26.92 28.74 -7.32
C LYS A 328 27.22 27.23 -7.24
N PRO A 329 27.38 26.58 -6.07
CA PRO A 329 27.56 25.13 -6.00
C PRO A 329 26.43 24.30 -6.64
N ILE A 330 25.20 24.84 -6.71
CA ILE A 330 24.06 24.18 -7.37
C ILE A 330 24.31 24.10 -8.89
N PHE A 331 24.82 25.17 -9.49
CA PHE A 331 25.23 25.21 -10.90
C PHE A 331 26.44 24.29 -11.13
N ASP A 332 27.52 24.49 -10.37
CA ASP A 332 28.79 23.78 -10.57
C ASP A 332 28.59 22.25 -10.49
N ILE A 333 27.88 21.74 -9.47
CA ILE A 333 27.66 20.29 -9.30
C ILE A 333 26.75 19.73 -10.40
N LEU A 334 25.60 20.35 -10.68
CA LEU A 334 24.66 19.82 -11.68
C LEU A 334 25.24 19.85 -13.10
N ASN A 335 26.01 20.90 -13.44
CA ASN A 335 26.70 20.99 -14.72
C ASN A 335 27.80 19.94 -14.84
N ASN A 336 28.63 19.77 -13.80
CA ASN A 336 29.72 18.78 -13.81
C ASN A 336 29.21 17.33 -13.90
N GLU A 337 28.11 16.99 -13.22
CA GLU A 337 27.49 15.66 -13.33
C GLU A 337 26.78 15.45 -14.68
N PHE A 338 26.19 16.49 -15.27
CA PHE A 338 25.63 16.41 -16.63
C PHE A 338 26.71 16.19 -17.69
N VAL A 339 27.84 16.91 -17.62
CA VAL A 339 28.94 16.77 -18.59
C VAL A 339 29.55 15.36 -18.55
N LYS A 340 29.73 14.77 -17.36
CA LYS A 340 30.13 13.35 -17.22
C LYS A 340 29.13 12.42 -17.93
N VAL A 341 27.85 12.57 -17.62
CA VAL A 341 26.78 11.77 -18.24
C VAL A 341 26.70 11.95 -19.76
N GLN A 342 27.04 13.13 -20.28
CA GLN A 342 27.10 13.40 -21.72
C GLN A 342 28.30 12.72 -22.39
N GLN A 343 29.47 12.70 -21.74
CA GLN A 343 30.67 12.00 -22.21
C GLN A 343 30.46 10.47 -22.25
N ASP A 344 29.88 9.90 -21.20
CA ASP A 344 29.64 8.47 -21.05
C ASP A 344 28.33 7.99 -21.74
N SER A 345 27.85 8.69 -22.78
CA SER A 345 26.52 8.43 -23.39
C SER A 345 26.55 7.70 -24.72
N GLN A 346 25.52 6.87 -24.94
CA GLN A 346 25.26 6.23 -26.23
C GLN A 346 24.42 7.15 -27.16
N PRO A 347 24.56 7.04 -28.49
CA PRO A 347 23.78 7.85 -29.45
C PRO A 347 22.26 7.73 -29.29
N SER A 348 21.76 6.61 -28.77
CA SER A 348 20.35 6.37 -28.42
C SER A 348 19.83 7.29 -27.30
N GLN A 349 20.70 7.72 -26.38
CA GLN A 349 20.38 8.59 -25.26
C GLN A 349 20.35 10.09 -25.63
N LYS A 350 20.83 10.48 -26.82
CA LYS A 350 20.95 11.90 -27.20
C LYS A 350 19.67 12.71 -26.91
N LYS A 351 18.50 12.22 -27.34
CA LYS A 351 17.20 12.90 -27.15
C LYS A 351 16.80 13.14 -25.69
N ILE A 352 17.26 12.31 -24.74
CA ILE A 352 16.99 12.54 -23.31
C ILE A 352 18.02 13.49 -22.69
N LEU A 353 19.27 13.50 -23.19
CA LEU A 353 20.27 14.50 -22.80
C LEU A 353 19.88 15.90 -23.29
N ASP A 354 19.41 16.03 -24.54
CA ASP A 354 18.93 17.29 -25.10
C ASP A 354 17.79 17.91 -24.24
N ASP A 355 16.89 17.09 -23.67
CA ASP A 355 15.83 17.57 -22.75
C ASP A 355 16.35 17.87 -21.33
N ILE A 356 17.34 17.12 -20.84
CA ILE A 356 18.00 17.42 -19.55
C ILE A 356 18.75 18.76 -19.64
N GLU A 357 19.57 18.96 -20.67
CA GLU A 357 20.37 20.18 -20.88
C GLU A 357 19.47 21.41 -20.97
N ARG A 358 18.40 21.33 -21.77
CA ARG A 358 17.38 22.38 -21.89
C ARG A 358 16.74 22.73 -20.56
N ARG A 359 16.46 21.74 -19.70
CA ARG A 359 15.85 21.95 -18.38
C ARG A 359 16.81 22.46 -17.33
N LEU A 360 18.05 21.98 -17.33
CA LEU A 360 19.11 22.50 -16.46
C LEU A 360 19.38 23.98 -16.79
N ASN A 361 19.41 24.36 -18.08
CA ASN A 361 19.55 25.76 -18.45
C ASN A 361 18.41 26.64 -17.92
N VAL A 362 17.15 26.19 -17.95
CA VAL A 362 16.02 26.93 -17.33
C VAL A 362 16.20 27.12 -15.81
N LEU A 363 16.70 26.11 -15.10
CA LEU A 363 17.08 26.25 -13.68
C LEU A 363 18.22 27.26 -13.52
N PHE A 364 19.24 27.21 -14.36
CA PHE A 364 20.41 28.09 -14.28
C PHE A 364 20.05 29.54 -14.62
N ASP A 365 19.14 29.78 -15.57
CA ASP A 365 18.58 31.09 -15.87
C ASP A 365 17.80 31.64 -14.65
N ALA A 366 17.00 30.81 -13.97
CA ALA A 366 16.28 31.19 -12.76
C ALA A 366 17.22 31.47 -11.57
N LEU A 367 18.28 30.68 -11.38
CA LEU A 367 19.33 30.94 -10.38
C LEU A 367 20.09 32.24 -10.66
N ASN A 368 20.38 32.56 -11.93
CA ASN A 368 21.06 33.79 -12.35
C ASN A 368 20.17 35.04 -12.24
N ASN A 369 18.84 34.87 -12.22
CA ASN A 369 17.86 35.95 -12.02
C ASN A 369 17.36 36.07 -10.57
N GLU A 370 17.76 35.15 -9.68
CA GLU A 370 17.22 34.98 -8.32
C GLU A 370 15.69 34.75 -8.28
N ASP A 371 15.14 34.14 -9.33
CA ASP A 371 13.70 33.84 -9.48
C ASP A 371 13.35 32.48 -8.81
N ILE A 372 13.93 32.23 -7.63
CA ILE A 372 13.80 30.99 -6.87
C ILE A 372 13.72 31.32 -5.38
N SER A 373 12.73 30.73 -4.70
CA SER A 373 12.47 30.94 -3.27
C SER A 373 13.57 30.34 -2.37
N PRO A 374 13.82 30.92 -1.18
CA PRO A 374 14.86 30.43 -0.26
C PRO A 374 14.69 28.96 0.16
N GLU A 375 13.45 28.47 0.27
CA GLU A 375 13.19 27.05 0.60
C GLU A 375 13.53 26.10 -0.56
N VAL A 376 13.36 26.53 -1.82
CA VAL A 376 13.78 25.77 -2.99
C VAL A 376 15.30 25.81 -3.13
N ILE A 377 15.93 26.98 -2.94
CA ILE A 377 17.40 27.11 -2.89
C ILE A 377 17.99 26.16 -1.84
N LYS A 378 17.45 26.15 -0.61
CA LYS A 378 17.90 25.25 0.46
C LYS A 378 17.76 23.78 0.03
N SER A 379 16.57 23.40 -0.46
CA SER A 379 16.28 22.03 -0.88
C SER A 379 17.14 21.57 -2.07
N LEU A 380 17.47 22.48 -3.00
CA LEU A 380 18.43 22.25 -4.08
C LEU A 380 19.86 22.10 -3.55
N THR A 381 20.27 22.93 -2.58
CA THR A 381 21.59 22.86 -1.93
C THR A 381 21.80 21.50 -1.25
N ASP A 382 20.79 21.02 -0.52
CA ASP A 382 20.84 19.73 0.16
C ASP A 382 20.77 18.54 -0.84
N LEU A 383 20.05 18.70 -1.97
CA LEU A 383 20.05 17.76 -3.10
C LEU A 383 21.44 17.62 -3.75
N VAL A 384 22.08 18.74 -4.13
CA VAL A 384 23.38 18.67 -4.84
C VAL A 384 24.50 18.17 -3.94
N ARG A 385 24.50 18.51 -2.64
CA ARG A 385 25.43 17.94 -1.66
C ARG A 385 25.29 16.42 -1.56
N ALA A 386 24.07 15.90 -1.67
CA ALA A 386 23.84 14.45 -1.72
C ALA A 386 24.33 13.79 -3.03
N LEU A 387 24.28 14.49 -4.17
CA LEU A 387 24.85 14.00 -5.44
C LEU A 387 26.39 14.00 -5.46
N GLU A 388 27.00 15.05 -4.91
CA GLU A 388 28.45 15.12 -4.71
C GLU A 388 28.93 13.96 -3.83
N ALA A 389 28.25 13.72 -2.71
CA ALA A 389 28.49 12.56 -1.83
C ALA A 389 28.03 11.19 -2.40
N ARG A 390 27.62 11.12 -3.68
CA ARG A 390 27.11 9.92 -4.38
C ARG A 390 25.93 9.21 -3.69
N ASN A 391 25.27 9.90 -2.77
CA ASN A 391 24.10 9.42 -2.04
C ASN A 391 22.82 9.70 -2.84
N TYR A 392 22.62 8.94 -3.91
CA TYR A 392 21.44 9.06 -4.77
C TYR A 392 20.12 8.77 -4.03
N TYR A 393 20.13 8.07 -2.90
CA TYR A 393 18.96 7.88 -2.04
C TYR A 393 18.52 9.21 -1.43
N THR A 394 19.42 9.90 -0.72
CA THR A 394 19.14 11.21 -0.13
C THR A 394 18.87 12.28 -1.20
N ALA A 395 19.55 12.25 -2.35
CA ALA A 395 19.26 13.15 -3.46
C ALA A 395 17.82 12.94 -4.03
N ASN A 396 17.32 11.70 -4.07
CA ASN A 396 15.94 11.42 -4.46
C ASN A 396 14.92 11.91 -3.43
N ILE A 397 15.24 11.93 -2.13
CA ILE A 397 14.35 12.49 -1.10
C ILE A 397 14.13 13.99 -1.34
N PHE A 398 15.21 14.77 -1.52
CA PHE A 398 15.09 16.20 -1.82
C PHE A 398 14.46 16.49 -3.19
N LEU A 399 14.72 15.65 -4.19
CA LEU A 399 14.05 15.73 -5.50
C LEU A 399 12.53 15.55 -5.36
N VAL A 400 12.07 14.56 -4.58
CA VAL A 400 10.65 14.33 -4.31
C VAL A 400 10.06 15.50 -3.54
N LEU A 401 10.75 15.99 -2.49
CA LEU A 401 10.32 17.16 -1.71
C LEU A 401 10.09 18.40 -2.61
N LEU A 402 11.01 18.70 -3.52
CA LEU A 402 10.87 19.77 -4.52
C LEU A 402 9.68 19.53 -5.47
N MET A 403 9.52 18.29 -5.97
CA MET A 403 8.41 17.92 -6.86
C MET A 403 7.03 17.99 -6.19
N THR A 404 6.93 17.90 -4.86
CA THR A 404 5.65 17.84 -4.14
C THR A 404 5.28 19.14 -3.43
N THR A 405 6.24 19.82 -2.79
CA THR A 405 5.99 21.04 -2.00
C THR A 405 6.07 22.33 -2.81
N LYS A 406 6.90 22.34 -3.86
CA LYS A 406 7.25 23.53 -4.64
C LYS A 406 7.00 23.34 -6.15
N MET A 407 6.07 22.44 -6.49
CA MET A 407 5.79 22.02 -7.87
C MET A 407 5.55 23.18 -8.83
N ALA A 408 4.79 24.20 -8.44
CA ALA A 408 4.49 25.36 -9.29
C ALA A 408 5.76 26.11 -9.75
N GLU A 409 6.76 26.22 -8.88
CA GLU A 409 8.03 26.91 -9.08
C GLU A 409 9.05 26.02 -9.83
N CYS A 410 9.08 24.73 -9.47
CA CYS A 410 10.10 23.79 -9.96
C CYS A 410 9.71 23.06 -11.27
N SER A 411 8.42 23.02 -11.63
CA SER A 411 7.85 22.09 -12.65
C SER A 411 8.54 22.10 -14.02
N THR A 412 9.06 23.25 -14.46
CA THR A 412 9.70 23.43 -15.76
C THR A 412 11.02 22.65 -15.86
N TRP A 413 11.84 22.69 -14.81
CA TRP A 413 13.22 22.15 -14.80
C TRP A 413 13.39 20.86 -14.00
N ILE A 414 12.58 20.61 -12.95
CA ILE A 414 12.77 19.50 -11.99
C ILE A 414 12.76 18.10 -12.62
N VAL A 415 12.10 17.93 -13.77
CA VAL A 415 12.12 16.68 -14.55
C VAL A 415 13.51 16.38 -15.13
N GLY A 416 14.30 17.41 -15.47
CA GLY A 416 15.67 17.27 -15.95
C GLY A 416 16.58 16.71 -14.87
N ILE A 417 16.52 17.25 -13.65
CA ILE A 417 17.25 16.72 -12.49
C ILE A 417 16.84 15.26 -12.23
N LYS A 418 15.55 14.94 -12.28
CA LYS A 418 15.07 13.54 -12.11
C LYS A 418 15.70 12.58 -13.12
N HIS A 419 15.76 12.95 -14.40
CA HIS A 419 16.36 12.09 -15.42
C HIS A 419 17.88 12.00 -15.26
N LEU A 420 18.57 13.10 -14.95
CA LEU A 420 20.00 13.11 -14.64
C LEU A 420 20.33 12.16 -13.48
N ILE A 421 19.63 12.27 -12.35
CA ILE A 421 19.79 11.38 -11.19
C ILE A 421 19.52 9.91 -11.56
N SER A 422 18.55 9.65 -12.44
CA SER A 422 18.27 8.28 -12.90
C SER A 422 19.40 7.69 -13.76
N ILE A 423 20.07 8.50 -14.57
CA ILE A 423 21.21 8.05 -15.40
C ILE A 423 22.45 7.87 -14.53
N LEU A 424 22.77 8.85 -13.67
CA LEU A 424 23.88 8.76 -12.69
C LEU A 424 23.76 7.52 -11.79
N LYS A 425 22.55 7.25 -11.29
CA LYS A 425 22.29 6.01 -10.53
C LYS A 425 22.53 4.76 -11.38
N THR A 426 22.17 4.76 -12.66
CA THR A 426 22.37 3.59 -13.54
C THR A 426 23.85 3.31 -13.75
N TYR A 427 24.67 4.34 -13.96
CA TYR A 427 26.12 4.18 -14.17
C TYR A 427 26.84 3.68 -12.90
N GLN A 428 26.27 3.91 -11.70
CA GLN A 428 26.76 3.35 -10.43
C GLN A 428 26.60 1.82 -10.26
N TYR A 429 25.98 1.12 -11.22
CA TYR A 429 25.89 -0.35 -11.24
C TYR A 429 26.53 -0.97 -12.49
N ILE A 430 27.30 -0.18 -13.24
CA ILE A 430 27.99 -0.59 -14.48
C ILE A 430 29.53 -0.51 -14.30
N TYR A 431 30.00 0.23 -13.29
CA TYR A 431 31.38 0.33 -12.81
C TYR A 431 31.42 0.21 -11.28
#